data_AF-A0A5J5RYB4-F1
#
_entry.id   AF-A0A5J5RYB4-F1
#
_cell.length_a   1.000
_cell.length_b   1.000
_cell.length_c   1.000
_cell.angle_alpha   90.00
_cell.angle_beta   90.00
_cell.angle_gamma   90.00
#
_symmetry.space_group_name_H-M   'P 1'
#
loop_
_entity.id
_entity.type
_entity.pdbx_description
1 polymer ?
#
loop_
_entity_poly.entity_id
_entity_poly.type
_entity_poly.pdbx_seq_one_letter_code
_entity_poly.pdbx_strand_id
1 'polypeptide(L)'
;MKRREKGSDFIEQILGKCPSLLLQMNAKGQTPLHVAARYGHSAIVKLLIKSCAKARDGDLEQGMGQISAVREMLRIRDEESNTALHEAAGCGNVEVVKALLEFEDPDFQYSANKKQETPLYIAARRGYGVMLSILLDKSKSTAHGGPHGRTVLHAAAMAGDAEAIRVILKKKGNLTKERDEDGHTPLHYAAHLGSRLSVVEELLKGDVSAAYIGDKKRGMTPLLMAARQGHVGTVSKILSLCPDCCEKVDNKGLNLLHYLAFRGPFSPLGHSLFKRGGIEIAYRSFRNLMELEGAFGMTPKQVYNALRSERYHNKQKQIKELLEEIENDQVAEEPVHHFSLGNVSTESLERTRNSHLIVAALIAAIAFAAVITVPGGSKTEKGTLLLIDEAAFKAFVVTNAIAFILSVSALTTHFGVLDNILSQFSFWREAVLHRNRSVAEILGYATVAMLIAFSTGSYVVLQPSYGLAIVSYLIPPAFFLCMWIICVK
;
A
#
# COMPACT_ATOMS: atom_id res chain seq x y z
N MET A 1 -38.55 7.14 21.54
CA MET A 1 -38.56 7.93 22.79
C MET A 1 -39.08 7.14 23.99
N LYS A 2 -40.33 6.64 23.98
CA LYS A 2 -40.98 5.91 25.09
C LYS A 2 -40.21 4.72 25.72
N ARG A 3 -39.32 4.04 24.99
CA ARG A 3 -38.53 2.89 25.53
C ARG A 3 -37.27 3.34 26.31
N ARG A 4 -36.72 4.52 26.01
CA ARG A 4 -35.54 5.08 26.69
C ARG A 4 -35.92 5.73 28.04
N GLU A 5 -37.06 6.42 28.10
CA GLU A 5 -37.60 7.01 29.35
C GLU A 5 -37.92 5.92 30.40
N LYS A 6 -38.54 4.82 29.99
CA LYS A 6 -38.78 3.68 30.89
C LYS A 6 -37.52 3.08 31.50
N GLY A 7 -36.39 3.13 30.78
CA GLY A 7 -35.11 2.60 31.26
C GLY A 7 -34.44 3.50 32.30
N SER A 8 -34.48 4.82 32.12
CA SER A 8 -33.94 5.77 33.10
C SER A 8 -34.73 5.77 34.39
N ASP A 9 -36.06 5.73 34.30
CA ASP A 9 -36.94 5.76 35.49
C ASP A 9 -36.76 4.49 36.33
N PHE A 10 -36.60 3.34 35.67
CA PHE A 10 -36.30 2.08 36.34
C PHE A 10 -34.94 2.11 37.06
N ILE A 11 -33.91 2.68 36.43
CA ILE A 11 -32.59 2.82 37.06
C ILE A 11 -32.67 3.79 38.26
N GLU A 12 -33.38 4.91 38.15
CA GLU A 12 -33.54 5.85 39.27
C GLU A 12 -34.25 5.21 40.46
N GLN A 13 -35.30 4.40 40.21
CA GLN A 13 -35.97 3.63 41.27
C GLN A 13 -35.06 2.61 41.95
N ILE A 14 -34.23 1.89 41.19
CA ILE A 14 -33.27 0.93 41.75
C ILE A 14 -32.22 1.64 42.60
N LEU A 15 -31.65 2.72 42.09
CA LEU A 15 -30.61 3.48 42.78
C LEU A 15 -31.14 4.19 44.03
N GLY A 16 -32.42 4.60 44.02
CA GLY A 16 -33.10 5.12 45.22
C GLY A 16 -33.25 4.07 46.32
N LYS A 17 -33.37 2.78 45.97
CA LYS A 17 -33.46 1.67 46.94
C LYS A 17 -32.09 1.18 47.40
N CYS A 18 -31.12 1.07 46.49
CA CYS A 18 -29.76 0.59 46.78
C CYS A 18 -28.71 1.50 46.13
N PRO A 19 -28.30 2.61 46.79
CA PRO A 19 -27.26 3.51 46.28
C PRO A 19 -25.89 2.87 46.12
N SER A 20 -25.59 1.81 46.90
CA SER A 20 -24.31 1.07 46.84
C SER A 20 -24.04 0.44 45.46
N LEU A 21 -25.08 0.19 44.66
CA LEU A 21 -24.95 -0.35 43.31
C LEU A 21 -24.14 0.57 42.38
N LEU A 22 -24.07 1.88 42.66
CA LEU A 22 -23.28 2.84 41.88
C LEU A 22 -21.79 2.48 41.81
N LEU A 23 -21.28 1.93 42.92
CA LEU A 23 -19.86 1.60 43.06
C LEU A 23 -19.61 0.08 42.96
N GLN A 24 -20.67 -0.73 42.82
CA GLN A 24 -20.53 -2.17 42.73
C GLN A 24 -19.84 -2.56 41.42
N MET A 25 -18.77 -3.33 41.53
CA MET A 25 -17.97 -3.79 40.40
C MET A 25 -18.41 -5.19 39.98
N ASN A 26 -18.41 -5.45 38.68
CA ASN A 26 -18.55 -6.81 38.14
C ASN A 26 -17.23 -7.59 38.22
N ALA A 27 -17.21 -8.83 37.73
CA ALA A 27 -16.03 -9.71 37.71
C ALA A 27 -14.85 -9.21 36.83
N LYS A 28 -14.98 -8.06 36.18
CA LYS A 28 -13.91 -7.38 35.42
C LYS A 28 -13.50 -6.05 36.08
N GLY A 29 -13.94 -5.80 37.31
CA GLY A 29 -13.74 -4.54 38.01
C GLY A 29 -14.58 -3.38 37.48
N GLN A 30 -15.61 -3.62 36.67
CA GLN A 30 -16.34 -2.54 36.01
C GLN A 30 -17.54 -2.08 36.84
N THR A 31 -17.63 -0.79 37.11
CA THR A 31 -18.84 -0.17 37.68
C THR A 31 -19.92 0.03 36.61
N PRO A 32 -21.19 0.29 36.98
CA PRO A 32 -22.23 0.66 36.02
C PRO A 32 -21.84 1.83 35.11
N LEU A 33 -21.02 2.76 35.64
CA LEU A 33 -20.52 3.90 34.89
C LEU A 33 -19.58 3.48 33.73
N HIS A 34 -18.68 2.52 33.96
CA HIS A 34 -17.81 1.98 32.90
C HIS A 34 -18.64 1.39 31.76
N VAL A 35 -19.65 0.57 32.11
CA VAL A 35 -20.52 -0.09 31.14
C VAL A 35 -21.34 0.94 30.36
N ALA A 36 -21.96 1.90 31.06
CA ALA A 36 -22.73 2.96 30.41
C ALA A 36 -21.85 3.84 29.49
N ALA A 37 -20.60 4.10 29.88
CA ALA A 37 -19.65 4.88 29.10
C ALA A 37 -19.18 4.16 27.84
N ARG A 38 -18.86 2.86 27.94
CA ARG A 38 -18.49 2.00 26.81
C ARG A 38 -19.58 1.96 25.74
N TYR A 39 -20.84 1.78 26.16
CA TYR A 39 -21.98 1.69 25.23
C TYR A 39 -22.61 3.03 24.84
N GLY A 40 -22.02 4.16 25.25
CA GLY A 40 -22.45 5.49 24.80
C GLY A 40 -23.79 5.95 25.36
N HIS A 41 -24.22 5.40 26.50
CA HIS A 41 -25.51 5.73 27.12
C HIS A 41 -25.43 7.03 27.93
N SER A 42 -25.28 8.17 27.25
CA SER A 42 -25.08 9.49 27.87
C SER A 42 -26.16 9.88 28.88
N ALA A 43 -27.43 9.53 28.62
CA ALA A 43 -28.52 9.76 29.58
C ALA A 43 -28.34 8.96 30.88
N ILE A 44 -27.90 7.69 30.77
CA ILE A 44 -27.62 6.84 31.94
C ILE A 44 -26.39 7.36 32.68
N VAL A 45 -25.33 7.77 31.97
CA VAL A 45 -24.14 8.37 32.58
C VAL A 45 -24.49 9.60 33.40
N LYS A 46 -25.29 10.54 32.84
CA LYS A 46 -25.77 11.72 33.56
C LYS A 46 -26.62 11.36 34.77
N LEU A 47 -27.48 10.35 34.65
CA LEU A 47 -28.30 9.86 35.74
C LEU A 47 -27.44 9.26 36.87
N LEU A 48 -26.47 8.41 36.55
CA LEU A 48 -25.54 7.81 37.52
C LEU A 48 -24.74 8.88 38.28
N ILE A 49 -24.23 9.89 37.56
CA ILE A 49 -23.52 11.03 38.18
C ILE A 49 -24.45 11.82 39.11
N LYS A 50 -25.66 12.15 38.66
CA LYS A 50 -26.65 12.87 39.46
C LYS A 50 -27.08 12.07 40.70
N SER A 51 -27.27 10.77 40.57
CA SER A 51 -27.61 9.88 41.69
C SER A 51 -26.46 9.75 42.68
N CYS A 52 -25.21 9.72 42.22
CA CYS A 52 -24.03 9.73 43.10
C CYS A 52 -23.95 11.02 43.93
N ALA A 53 -24.20 12.18 43.31
CA ALA A 53 -24.25 13.45 44.01
C ALA A 53 -25.36 13.50 45.10
N LYS A 54 -26.52 12.87 44.85
CA LYS A 54 -27.65 12.80 45.80
C LYS A 54 -27.46 11.80 46.94
N ALA A 55 -26.74 10.69 46.73
CA ALA A 55 -26.70 9.59 47.69
C ALA A 55 -25.95 9.91 49.01
N ARG A 56 -25.20 11.02 49.07
CA ARG A 56 -24.47 11.46 50.27
C ARG A 56 -25.05 12.73 50.92
N ASP A 57 -26.29 13.11 50.58
CA ASP A 57 -27.00 14.29 51.12
C ASP A 57 -27.37 14.17 52.62
N GLY A 58 -26.97 13.08 53.29
CA GLY A 58 -27.28 12.80 54.70
C GLY A 58 -26.38 13.47 55.73
N ASP A 59 -25.20 13.96 55.35
CA ASP A 59 -24.29 14.68 56.24
C ASP A 59 -24.30 16.16 55.89
N LEU A 60 -25.07 16.92 56.67
CA LEU A 60 -25.24 18.37 56.60
C LEU A 60 -23.91 19.08 56.89
N GLU A 61 -22.99 19.12 55.93
CA GLU A 61 -22.00 20.18 55.77
C GLU A 61 -21.31 20.06 54.39
N GLN A 62 -21.58 21.06 53.53
CA GLN A 62 -20.80 21.44 52.34
C GLN A 62 -21.01 20.63 51.02
N GLY A 63 -21.49 21.34 49.98
CA GLY A 63 -21.52 20.87 48.58
C GLY A 63 -20.15 20.45 48.00
N MET A 64 -19.07 20.63 48.75
CA MET A 64 -17.73 20.14 48.45
C MET A 64 -17.66 18.60 48.54
N GLY A 65 -18.44 17.95 49.42
CA GLY A 65 -18.50 16.49 49.56
C GLY A 65 -19.25 15.76 48.44
N GLN A 66 -20.20 16.44 47.76
CA GLN A 66 -20.93 15.87 46.63
C GLN A 66 -20.03 15.76 45.39
N ILE A 67 -19.28 16.81 45.09
CA ILE A 67 -18.33 16.85 43.98
C ILE A 67 -17.18 15.88 44.22
N SER A 68 -16.70 15.74 45.46
CA SER A 68 -15.65 14.76 45.78
C SER A 68 -16.11 13.32 45.54
N ALA A 69 -17.33 12.97 45.95
CA ALA A 69 -17.87 11.62 45.73
C ALA A 69 -18.05 11.29 44.24
N VAL A 70 -18.54 12.25 43.45
CA VAL A 70 -18.63 12.09 41.99
C VAL A 70 -17.23 11.88 41.39
N ARG A 71 -16.23 12.68 41.79
CA ARG A 71 -14.85 12.53 41.33
C ARG A 71 -14.24 11.18 41.71
N GLU A 72 -14.47 10.71 42.94
CA GLU A 72 -14.08 9.36 43.36
C GLU A 72 -14.64 8.31 42.40
N MET A 73 -15.95 8.37 42.09
CA MET A 73 -16.60 7.45 41.16
C MET A 73 -16.04 7.55 39.73
N LEU A 74 -15.80 8.75 39.21
CA LEU A 74 -15.23 9.00 37.87
C LEU A 74 -13.82 8.40 37.71
N ARG A 75 -13.07 8.34 38.82
CA ARG A 75 -11.67 7.90 38.87
C ARG A 75 -11.50 6.41 39.19
N ILE A 76 -12.58 5.68 39.46
CA ILE A 76 -12.53 4.22 39.65
C ILE A 76 -11.96 3.59 38.39
N ARG A 77 -11.08 2.61 38.61
CA ARG A 77 -10.41 1.85 37.56
C ARG A 77 -10.91 0.42 37.54
N ASP A 78 -11.11 -0.12 36.35
CA ASP A 78 -11.38 -1.54 36.16
C ASP A 78 -10.10 -2.40 36.24
N GLU A 79 -10.20 -3.70 36.02
CA GLU A 79 -9.05 -4.61 36.05
C GLU A 79 -7.98 -4.27 35.00
N GLU A 80 -8.37 -3.68 33.87
CA GLU A 80 -7.45 -3.20 32.84
C GLU A 80 -6.94 -1.79 33.12
N SER A 81 -7.24 -1.28 34.32
CA SER A 81 -6.87 0.04 34.78
C SER A 81 -7.49 1.18 33.95
N ASN A 82 -8.59 0.88 33.23
CA ASN A 82 -9.39 1.86 32.52
C ASN A 82 -10.34 2.55 33.48
N THR A 83 -10.55 3.85 33.29
CA THR A 83 -11.67 4.58 33.87
C THR A 83 -12.84 4.62 32.89
N ALA A 84 -14.01 5.07 33.33
CA ALA A 84 -15.13 5.33 32.42
C ALA A 84 -14.76 6.29 31.27
N LEU A 85 -13.81 7.21 31.50
CA LEU A 85 -13.30 8.11 30.47
C LEU A 85 -12.45 7.39 29.42
N HIS A 86 -11.65 6.39 29.81
CA HIS A 86 -10.90 5.55 28.86
C HIS A 86 -11.86 4.78 27.94
N GLU A 87 -12.92 4.20 28.51
CA GLU A 87 -13.95 3.47 27.76
C GLU A 87 -14.69 4.38 26.78
N ALA A 88 -15.13 5.56 27.25
CA ALA A 88 -15.80 6.54 26.40
C ALA A 88 -14.88 7.02 25.25
N ALA A 89 -13.59 7.25 25.54
CA ALA A 89 -12.59 7.62 24.54
C ALA A 89 -12.30 6.49 23.54
N GLY A 90 -12.28 5.24 23.99
CA GLY A 90 -12.10 4.07 23.13
C GLY A 90 -13.25 3.87 22.13
N CYS A 91 -14.47 4.19 22.56
CA CYS A 91 -15.68 3.99 21.76
C CYS A 91 -16.14 5.24 20.98
N GLY A 92 -15.49 6.39 21.15
CA GLY A 92 -15.84 7.61 20.39
C GLY A 92 -17.09 8.34 20.90
N ASN A 93 -17.51 8.10 22.15
CA ASN A 93 -18.76 8.61 22.69
C ASN A 93 -18.63 10.06 23.20
N VAL A 94 -18.71 11.03 22.29
CA VAL A 94 -18.50 12.47 22.56
C VAL A 94 -19.40 13.01 23.68
N GLU A 95 -20.69 12.67 23.68
CA GLU A 95 -21.65 13.14 24.68
C GLU A 95 -21.36 12.58 26.07
N VAL A 96 -20.85 11.34 26.14
CA VAL A 96 -20.41 10.73 27.39
C VAL A 96 -19.16 11.45 27.90
N VAL A 97 -18.16 11.67 27.04
CA VAL A 97 -16.94 12.40 27.43
C VAL A 97 -17.27 13.79 27.97
N LYS A 98 -18.17 14.53 27.31
CA LYS A 98 -18.64 15.84 27.79
C LYS A 98 -19.27 15.74 29.19
N ALA A 99 -20.13 14.74 29.42
CA ALA A 99 -20.80 14.54 30.69
C ALA A 99 -19.84 14.13 31.81
N LEU A 100 -18.86 13.26 31.53
CA LEU A 100 -17.85 12.85 32.50
C LEU A 100 -16.94 14.03 32.90
N LEU A 101 -16.50 14.84 31.93
CA LEU A 101 -15.61 15.98 32.18
C LEU A 101 -16.31 17.21 32.78
N GLU A 102 -17.64 17.25 32.81
CA GLU A 102 -18.40 18.38 33.39
C GLU A 102 -18.23 18.47 34.92
N PHE A 103 -18.08 17.33 35.60
CA PHE A 103 -17.94 17.24 37.06
C PHE A 103 -16.52 16.88 37.51
N GLU A 104 -15.61 16.67 36.56
CA GLU A 104 -14.21 16.38 36.85
C GLU A 104 -13.45 17.67 37.18
N ASP A 105 -12.36 17.52 37.93
CA ASP A 105 -11.37 18.60 38.09
C ASP A 105 -10.61 18.81 36.76
N PRO A 106 -10.63 20.02 36.15
CA PRO A 106 -9.91 20.29 34.91
C PRO A 106 -8.40 20.04 35.01
N ASP A 107 -7.84 20.11 36.22
CA ASP A 107 -6.42 19.90 36.46
C ASP A 107 -6.06 18.42 36.72
N PHE A 108 -7.08 17.56 36.85
CA PHE A 108 -6.85 16.14 37.08
C PHE A 108 -6.29 15.44 35.84
N GLN A 109 -5.20 14.71 36.05
CA GLN A 109 -4.54 13.95 35.01
C GLN A 109 -4.88 12.46 35.13
N TYR A 110 -5.61 11.96 34.15
CA TYR A 110 -5.86 10.53 34.03
C TYR A 110 -4.57 9.79 33.70
N SER A 111 -4.17 8.86 34.56
CA SER A 111 -3.04 7.95 34.34
C SER A 111 -3.34 6.98 33.20
N ALA A 112 -2.29 6.52 32.52
CA ALA A 112 -2.39 5.48 31.51
C ALA A 112 -2.93 4.14 32.07
N ASN A 113 -3.69 3.42 31.26
CA ASN A 113 -4.20 2.07 31.56
C ASN A 113 -3.09 1.00 31.48
N LYS A 114 -3.44 -0.30 31.63
CA LYS A 114 -2.46 -1.40 31.52
C LYS A 114 -1.78 -1.50 30.15
N LYS A 115 -2.41 -0.98 29.09
CA LYS A 115 -1.82 -0.86 27.74
C LYS A 115 -0.97 0.40 27.57
N GLN A 116 -0.70 1.11 28.67
CA GLN A 116 0.02 2.39 28.69
C GLN A 116 -0.67 3.48 27.86
N GLU A 117 -2.00 3.46 27.76
CA GLU A 117 -2.77 4.45 27.02
C GLU A 117 -3.56 5.36 27.96
N THR A 118 -3.37 6.67 27.85
CA THR A 118 -4.28 7.67 28.46
C THR A 118 -5.55 7.86 27.61
N PRO A 119 -6.65 8.43 28.15
CA PRO A 119 -7.85 8.69 27.36
C PRO A 119 -7.58 9.62 26.16
N LEU A 120 -6.68 10.60 26.35
CA LEU A 120 -6.25 11.52 25.30
C LEU A 120 -5.50 10.79 24.18
N TYR A 121 -4.59 9.89 24.55
CA TYR A 121 -3.87 9.05 23.58
C TYR A 121 -4.83 8.14 22.79
N ILE A 122 -5.78 7.49 23.47
CA ILE A 122 -6.79 6.62 22.82
C ILE A 122 -7.60 7.42 21.79
N ALA A 123 -8.07 8.62 22.17
CA ALA A 123 -8.84 9.49 21.26
C ALA A 123 -8.05 9.87 20.00
N ALA A 124 -6.76 10.21 20.16
CA ALA A 124 -5.88 10.53 19.03
C ALA A 124 -5.61 9.31 18.14
N ARG A 125 -5.31 8.14 18.73
CA ARG A 125 -5.00 6.90 18.00
C ARG A 125 -6.19 6.40 17.17
N ARG A 126 -7.41 6.70 17.62
CA ARG A 126 -8.65 6.36 16.91
C ARG A 126 -9.06 7.40 15.86
N GLY A 127 -8.40 8.55 15.78
CA GLY A 127 -8.77 9.64 14.86
C GLY A 127 -10.08 10.34 15.25
N TYR A 128 -10.42 10.39 16.53
CA TYR A 128 -11.65 11.03 17.00
C TYR A 128 -11.44 12.53 17.27
N GLY A 129 -11.18 13.31 16.22
CA GLY A 129 -10.79 14.73 16.31
C GLY A 129 -11.70 15.63 17.16
N VAL A 130 -13.03 15.46 17.09
CA VAL A 130 -13.98 16.25 17.93
C VAL A 130 -13.79 15.94 19.42
N MET A 131 -13.66 14.65 19.75
CA MET A 131 -13.44 14.21 21.13
C MET A 131 -12.07 14.63 21.65
N LEU A 132 -11.05 14.52 20.80
CA LEU A 132 -9.70 14.98 21.08
C LEU A 132 -9.69 16.47 21.45
N SER A 133 -10.40 17.30 20.68
CA SER A 133 -10.51 18.74 20.95
C SER A 133 -11.13 19.01 22.33
N ILE A 134 -12.21 18.31 22.68
CA ILE A 134 -12.87 18.43 23.97
C ILE A 134 -11.94 18.02 25.12
N LEU A 135 -11.21 16.91 24.96
CA LEU A 135 -10.25 16.46 25.97
C LEU A 135 -9.14 17.50 26.16
N LEU A 136 -8.56 18.03 25.07
CA LEU A 136 -7.52 19.05 25.15
C LEU A 136 -8.00 20.39 25.74
N ASP A 137 -9.30 20.71 25.62
CA ASP A 137 -9.91 21.91 26.19
C ASP A 137 -10.24 21.77 27.68
N LYS A 138 -10.71 20.59 28.09
CA LYS A 138 -11.28 20.36 29.41
C LYS A 138 -10.35 19.65 30.39
N SER A 139 -9.22 19.11 29.94
CA SER A 139 -8.24 18.48 30.83
C SER A 139 -6.81 19.01 30.61
N LYS A 140 -6.09 19.23 31.71
CA LYS A 140 -4.62 19.42 31.69
C LYS A 140 -3.85 18.11 31.44
N SER A 141 -4.40 17.21 30.62
CA SER A 141 -3.73 15.96 30.25
C SER A 141 -2.38 16.24 29.60
N THR A 142 -1.36 15.46 29.96
CA THR A 142 -0.04 15.56 29.36
C THR A 142 -0.10 15.10 27.90
N ALA A 143 0.82 15.60 27.07
CA ALA A 143 0.97 15.09 25.70
C ALA A 143 1.69 13.72 25.64
N HIS A 144 2.13 13.23 26.80
CA HIS A 144 2.87 11.98 27.00
C HIS A 144 1.95 10.93 27.64
N GLY A 145 2.29 9.65 27.56
CA GLY A 145 1.45 8.57 28.11
C GLY A 145 0.72 7.74 27.06
N GLY A 146 1.40 7.50 25.93
CA GLY A 146 1.16 6.35 25.07
C GLY A 146 2.17 5.23 25.35
N PRO A 147 1.92 4.02 24.82
CA PRO A 147 2.82 2.87 24.93
C PRO A 147 4.17 3.17 24.31
N HIS A 148 5.22 2.57 24.87
CA HIS A 148 6.61 2.69 24.39
C HIS A 148 7.13 4.14 24.36
N GLY A 149 6.69 4.98 25.29
CA GLY A 149 7.07 6.39 25.33
C GLY A 149 6.41 7.26 24.26
N ARG A 150 5.44 6.74 23.49
CA ARG A 150 4.75 7.50 22.44
C ARG A 150 3.95 8.67 23.01
N THR A 151 3.96 9.78 22.27
CA THR A 151 3.13 10.96 22.55
C THR A 151 1.78 10.87 21.85
N VAL A 152 0.85 11.75 22.21
CA VAL A 152 -0.45 11.90 21.53
C VAL A 152 -0.27 12.26 20.04
N LEU A 153 0.83 12.95 19.68
CA LEU A 153 1.13 13.28 18.28
C LEU A 153 1.55 12.05 17.48
N HIS A 154 2.27 11.09 18.08
CA HIS A 154 2.55 9.79 17.46
C HIS A 154 1.25 9.06 17.12
N ALA A 155 0.32 8.99 18.09
CA ALA A 155 -0.99 8.38 17.90
C ALA A 155 -1.79 9.03 16.76
N ALA A 156 -1.81 10.36 16.66
CA ALA A 156 -2.50 11.06 15.57
C ALA A 156 -1.85 10.78 14.19
N ALA A 157 -0.53 10.68 14.13
CA ALA A 157 0.19 10.31 12.91
C ALA A 157 -0.10 8.87 12.46
N MET A 158 -0.17 7.94 13.42
CA MET A 158 -0.58 6.54 13.20
C MET A 158 -2.03 6.45 12.70
N ALA A 159 -2.94 7.27 13.24
CA ALA A 159 -4.33 7.33 12.81
C ALA A 159 -4.53 7.96 11.42
N GLY A 160 -3.50 8.67 10.91
CA GLY A 160 -3.60 9.41 9.66
C GLY A 160 -4.50 10.66 9.72
N ASP A 161 -4.70 11.22 10.93
CA ASP A 161 -5.62 12.34 11.18
C ASP A 161 -4.86 13.68 11.22
N ALA A 162 -4.88 14.38 10.09
CA ALA A 162 -4.23 15.69 9.94
C ALA A 162 -4.91 16.80 10.79
N GLU A 163 -6.21 16.70 11.06
CA GLU A 163 -6.89 17.68 11.91
C GLU A 163 -6.47 17.50 13.37
N ALA A 164 -6.40 16.24 13.84
CA ALA A 164 -5.87 15.95 15.16
C ALA A 164 -4.46 16.50 15.34
N ILE A 165 -3.58 16.34 14.35
CA ILE A 165 -2.21 16.90 14.37
C ILE A 165 -2.25 18.42 14.53
N ARG A 166 -3.05 19.13 13.72
CA ARG A 166 -3.19 20.60 13.81
C ARG A 166 -3.64 21.04 15.21
N VAL A 167 -4.66 20.39 15.76
CA VAL A 167 -5.21 20.71 17.08
C VAL A 167 -4.18 20.45 18.18
N ILE A 168 -3.47 19.31 18.13
CA ILE A 168 -2.44 18.95 19.11
C ILE A 168 -1.30 19.97 19.08
N LEU A 169 -0.75 20.27 17.90
CA LEU A 169 0.37 21.22 17.76
C LEU A 169 -0.01 22.62 18.25
N LYS A 170 -1.25 23.05 18.00
CA LYS A 170 -1.76 24.34 18.49
C LYS A 170 -1.91 24.39 20.02
N LYS A 171 -2.34 23.29 20.65
CA LYS A 171 -2.70 23.27 22.09
C LYS A 171 -1.60 22.79 23.02
N LYS A 172 -0.72 21.89 22.57
CA LYS A 172 0.32 21.25 23.40
C LYS A 172 1.74 21.64 22.98
N GLY A 173 1.87 22.50 21.97
CA GLY A 173 3.16 22.93 21.44
C GLY A 173 3.76 21.94 20.45
N ASN A 174 4.98 22.22 20.04
CA ASN A 174 5.66 21.45 18.99
C ASN A 174 6.23 20.14 19.54
N LEU A 175 5.59 19.01 19.20
CA LEU A 175 6.00 17.64 19.58
C LEU A 175 6.58 16.84 18.40
N THR A 176 6.83 17.48 17.26
CA THR A 176 7.21 16.81 15.99
C THR A 176 8.54 16.08 16.05
N LYS A 177 9.41 16.44 17.00
CA LYS A 177 10.74 15.86 17.21
C LYS A 177 10.83 14.91 18.39
N GLU A 178 9.75 14.77 19.16
CA GLU A 178 9.71 13.82 20.27
C GLU A 178 9.94 12.42 19.73
N ARG A 179 10.76 11.64 20.45
CA ARG A 179 11.15 10.29 20.07
C ARG A 179 10.60 9.30 21.07
N ASP A 180 10.01 8.23 20.57
CA ASP A 180 9.62 7.08 21.38
C ASP A 180 10.85 6.23 21.80
N GLU A 181 10.61 5.12 22.51
CA GLU A 181 11.67 4.23 23.00
C GLU A 181 12.55 3.63 21.88
N ASP A 182 11.99 3.47 20.68
CA ASP A 182 12.66 2.99 19.46
C ASP A 182 13.32 4.13 18.67
N GLY A 183 13.20 5.37 19.15
CA GLY A 183 13.77 6.54 18.53
C GLY A 183 12.96 7.08 17.34
N HIS A 184 11.73 6.59 17.12
CA HIS A 184 10.85 7.06 16.07
C HIS A 184 10.16 8.36 16.48
N THR A 185 10.03 9.28 15.52
CA THR A 185 9.21 10.49 15.64
C THR A 185 7.83 10.28 15.01
N PRO A 186 6.84 11.16 15.22
CA PRO A 186 5.54 11.04 14.55
C PRO A 186 5.64 10.96 13.01
N LEU A 187 6.65 11.61 12.42
CA LEU A 187 6.87 11.56 10.97
C LEU A 187 7.39 10.18 10.50
N HIS A 188 8.14 9.45 11.34
CA HIS A 188 8.54 8.06 11.03
C HIS A 188 7.32 7.15 10.90
N TYR A 189 6.34 7.30 11.80
CA TYR A 189 5.08 6.55 11.73
C TYR A 189 4.28 6.88 10.46
N ALA A 190 4.11 8.17 10.15
CA ALA A 190 3.44 8.59 8.93
C ALA A 190 4.15 8.08 7.65
N ALA A 191 5.48 8.03 7.68
CA ALA A 191 6.30 7.52 6.59
C ALA A 191 6.20 6.00 6.43
N HIS A 192 6.24 5.23 7.52
CA HIS A 192 6.18 3.77 7.48
C HIS A 192 4.78 3.22 7.14
N LEU A 193 3.72 3.92 7.56
CA LEU A 193 2.33 3.51 7.31
C LEU A 193 1.78 4.02 5.97
N GLY A 194 2.52 4.91 5.28
CA GLY A 194 2.02 5.54 4.07
C GLY A 194 0.81 6.45 4.32
N SER A 195 0.77 7.11 5.48
CA SER A 195 -0.35 7.96 5.89
C SER A 195 -0.64 9.07 4.88
N ARG A 196 -1.85 9.63 4.93
CA ARG A 196 -2.31 10.71 4.02
C ARG A 196 -1.26 11.81 3.90
N LEU A 197 -1.02 12.32 2.68
CA LEU A 197 -0.02 13.35 2.43
C LEU A 197 -0.23 14.63 3.26
N SER A 198 -1.48 14.91 3.66
CA SER A 198 -1.82 15.99 4.59
C SER A 198 -1.18 15.83 5.97
N VAL A 199 -1.01 14.61 6.48
CA VAL A 199 -0.37 14.31 7.76
C VAL A 199 1.11 14.71 7.71
N VAL A 200 1.79 14.29 6.64
CA VAL A 200 3.19 14.65 6.38
C VAL A 200 3.35 16.16 6.27
N GLU A 201 2.42 16.82 5.58
CA GLU A 201 2.43 18.27 5.42
C GLU A 201 2.25 19.02 6.75
N GLU A 202 1.27 18.63 7.57
CA GLU A 202 1.04 19.28 8.86
C GLU A 202 2.21 19.07 9.84
N LEU A 203 2.80 17.88 9.87
CA LEU A 203 3.99 17.61 10.71
C LEU A 203 5.20 18.46 10.28
N LEU A 204 5.46 18.57 8.98
CA LEU A 204 6.60 19.34 8.47
C LEU A 204 6.36 20.86 8.48
N LYS A 205 5.11 21.33 8.39
CA LYS A 205 4.76 22.73 8.70
C LYS A 205 5.07 23.08 10.15
N GLY A 206 4.89 22.13 11.07
CA GLY A 206 5.22 22.29 12.48
C GLY A 206 6.73 22.39 12.73
N ASP A 207 7.52 21.49 12.12
CA ASP A 207 8.98 21.55 12.17
C ASP A 207 9.61 20.73 11.04
N VAL A 208 10.29 21.40 10.10
CA VAL A 208 10.97 20.75 8.98
C VAL A 208 12.15 19.88 9.42
N SER A 209 12.75 20.16 10.58
CA SER A 209 13.91 19.41 11.07
C SER A 209 13.54 17.97 11.45
N ALA A 210 12.26 17.66 11.65
CA ALA A 210 11.77 16.30 11.87
C ALA A 210 12.08 15.35 10.70
N ALA A 211 12.25 15.87 9.48
CA ALA A 211 12.62 15.07 8.30
C ALA A 211 14.04 14.49 8.37
N TYR A 212 14.91 15.04 9.23
CA TYR A 212 16.34 14.71 9.29
C TYR A 212 16.71 13.84 10.49
N ILE A 213 15.75 13.54 11.37
CA ILE A 213 15.96 12.70 12.55
C ILE A 213 15.98 11.23 12.09
N GLY A 214 17.02 10.48 12.48
CA GLY A 214 17.07 9.03 12.27
C GLY A 214 16.51 8.26 13.45
N ASP A 215 15.97 7.06 13.20
CA ASP A 215 15.56 6.11 14.24
C ASP A 215 16.76 5.57 15.06
N LYS A 216 16.49 4.86 16.15
CA LYS A 216 17.55 4.29 17.00
C LYS A 216 18.18 3.04 16.39
N LYS A 217 17.37 2.20 15.73
CA LYS A 217 17.80 0.87 15.27
C LYS A 217 18.74 0.97 14.08
N ARG A 218 18.40 1.78 13.07
CA ARG A 218 19.14 1.86 11.82
C ARG A 218 19.59 3.25 11.43
N GLY A 219 19.29 4.30 12.19
CA GLY A 219 19.51 5.68 11.76
C GLY A 219 18.65 6.08 10.56
N MET A 220 17.56 5.36 10.30
CA MET A 220 16.64 5.58 9.19
C MET A 220 15.86 6.86 9.41
N THR A 221 15.97 7.81 8.50
CA THR A 221 15.09 8.99 8.49
C THR A 221 13.69 8.62 8.01
N PRO A 222 12.67 9.47 8.23
CA PRO A 222 11.34 9.23 7.69
C PRO A 222 11.32 9.07 6.16
N LEU A 223 12.18 9.80 5.44
CA LEU A 223 12.32 9.64 3.99
C LEU A 223 12.77 8.21 3.63
N LEU A 224 13.78 7.69 4.32
CA LEU A 224 14.29 6.34 4.10
C LEU A 224 13.25 5.28 4.48
N MET A 225 12.47 5.49 5.55
CA MET A 225 11.37 4.59 5.92
C MET A 225 10.26 4.54 4.86
N ALA A 226 9.85 5.69 4.33
CA ALA A 226 8.85 5.73 3.26
C ALA A 226 9.35 5.02 1.99
N ALA A 227 10.64 5.19 1.65
CA ALA A 227 11.26 4.49 0.53
C ALA A 227 11.38 2.99 0.79
N ARG A 228 11.77 2.59 2.01
CA ARG A 228 11.80 1.20 2.45
C ARG A 228 10.45 0.56 2.26
N GLN A 229 9.34 1.23 2.55
CA GLN A 229 7.98 0.69 2.38
C GLN A 229 7.43 0.81 0.95
N GLY A 230 8.10 1.57 0.06
CA GLY A 230 7.62 1.82 -1.30
C GLY A 230 6.50 2.87 -1.38
N HIS A 231 6.31 3.68 -0.33
CA HIS A 231 5.31 4.76 -0.30
C HIS A 231 5.78 5.99 -1.09
N VAL A 232 5.77 5.86 -2.41
CA VAL A 232 6.25 6.86 -3.38
C VAL A 232 5.61 8.25 -3.17
N GLY A 233 4.31 8.30 -2.90
CA GLY A 233 3.62 9.57 -2.64
C GLY A 233 4.19 10.30 -1.43
N THR A 234 4.47 9.57 -0.35
CA THR A 234 5.09 10.11 0.87
C THR A 234 6.53 10.54 0.63
N VAL A 235 7.32 9.75 -0.10
CA VAL A 235 8.68 10.13 -0.53
C VAL A 235 8.65 11.46 -1.29
N SER A 236 7.80 11.57 -2.32
CA SER A 236 7.67 12.78 -3.12
C SER A 236 7.25 13.98 -2.27
N LYS A 237 6.29 13.79 -1.36
CA LYS A 237 5.81 14.86 -0.47
C LYS A 237 6.89 15.33 0.49
N ILE A 238 7.63 14.43 1.13
CA ILE A 238 8.75 14.79 2.02
C ILE A 238 9.82 15.55 1.25
N LEU A 239 10.22 15.07 0.07
CA LEU A 239 11.23 15.75 -0.76
C LEU A 239 10.76 17.14 -1.23
N SER A 240 9.47 17.30 -1.55
CA SER A 240 8.93 18.60 -1.98
C SER A 240 8.99 19.66 -0.89
N LEU A 241 9.00 19.25 0.38
CA LEU A 241 9.07 20.14 1.55
C LEU A 241 10.50 20.26 2.09
N CYS A 242 11.27 19.18 2.00
CA CYS A 242 12.64 19.07 2.53
C CYS A 242 13.54 18.36 1.49
N PRO A 243 13.98 19.02 0.41
CA PRO A 243 14.83 18.42 -0.63
C PRO A 243 16.10 17.77 -0.06
N ASP A 244 16.79 18.48 0.83
CA ASP A 244 18.13 18.12 1.30
C ASP A 244 18.14 16.88 2.22
N CYS A 245 16.97 16.44 2.72
CA CYS A 245 16.90 15.23 3.55
C CYS A 245 17.27 13.95 2.78
N CYS A 246 17.31 13.99 1.45
CA CYS A 246 17.80 12.88 0.62
C CYS A 246 19.29 12.57 0.79
N GLU A 247 20.07 13.51 1.32
CA GLU A 247 21.51 13.32 1.57
C GLU A 247 21.81 12.44 2.78
N LYS A 248 20.80 12.20 3.63
CA LYS A 248 20.94 11.34 4.80
C LYS A 248 20.98 9.86 4.39
N VAL A 249 21.80 9.11 5.10
CA VAL A 249 21.97 7.66 4.96
C VAL A 249 21.70 6.98 6.29
N ASP A 250 21.30 5.71 6.24
CA ASP A 250 21.17 4.87 7.42
C ASP A 250 22.57 4.51 8.00
N ASN A 251 22.62 3.84 9.15
CA ASN A 251 23.83 3.39 9.83
C ASN A 251 24.64 2.37 9.00
N LYS A 252 24.02 1.77 7.97
CA LYS A 252 24.69 0.92 6.97
C LYS A 252 25.04 1.69 5.69
N GLY A 253 25.03 3.02 5.71
CA GLY A 253 25.36 3.87 4.56
C GLY A 253 24.34 3.79 3.42
N LEU A 254 23.16 3.22 3.64
CA LEU A 254 22.12 3.12 2.61
C LEU A 254 21.37 4.43 2.49
N ASN A 255 21.45 5.02 1.30
CA ASN A 255 20.71 6.22 0.93
C ASN A 255 19.32 5.87 0.33
N LEU A 256 18.54 6.92 0.05
CA LEU A 256 17.20 6.82 -0.56
C LEU A 256 17.18 5.92 -1.81
N LEU A 257 18.18 6.03 -2.68
CA LEU A 257 18.21 5.31 -3.95
C LEU A 257 18.45 3.81 -3.78
N HIS A 258 19.15 3.38 -2.71
CA HIS A 258 19.29 1.96 -2.38
C HIS A 258 17.92 1.35 -2.06
N TYR A 259 17.14 2.01 -1.19
CA TYR A 259 15.81 1.54 -0.80
C TYR A 259 14.83 1.51 -1.98
N LEU A 260 14.90 2.52 -2.86
CA LEU A 260 14.10 2.54 -4.09
C LEU A 260 14.54 1.45 -5.09
N ALA A 261 15.84 1.13 -5.14
CA ALA A 261 16.34 0.03 -5.95
C ALA A 261 15.83 -1.33 -5.45
N PHE A 262 15.79 -1.55 -4.13
CA PHE A 262 15.24 -2.78 -3.54
C PHE A 262 13.77 -2.99 -3.90
N ARG A 263 12.97 -1.92 -4.02
CA ARG A 263 11.55 -2.00 -4.35
C ARG A 263 11.25 -2.29 -5.83
N GLY A 264 12.23 -2.17 -6.72
CA GLY A 264 12.18 -2.80 -8.04
C GLY A 264 10.97 -2.44 -8.95
N PRO A 265 10.68 -3.25 -9.99
CA PRO A 265 10.06 -2.86 -11.27
C PRO A 265 8.59 -2.41 -11.23
N PHE A 266 7.93 -2.48 -10.06
CA PHE A 266 6.52 -2.14 -9.89
C PHE A 266 6.29 -0.76 -9.29
N SER A 267 7.35 -0.05 -8.89
CA SER A 267 7.24 1.35 -8.49
C SER A 267 7.42 2.26 -9.72
N PRO A 268 6.44 3.11 -10.08
CA PRO A 268 6.60 4.11 -11.14
C PRO A 268 7.83 4.98 -10.91
N LEU A 269 8.14 5.27 -9.64
CA LEU A 269 9.30 6.06 -9.25
C LEU A 269 10.62 5.35 -9.54
N GLY A 270 10.80 4.08 -9.15
CA GLY A 270 12.02 3.32 -9.43
C GLY A 270 12.26 3.11 -10.93
N HIS A 271 11.20 2.84 -11.70
CA HIS A 271 11.33 2.75 -13.16
C HIS A 271 11.69 4.10 -13.79
N SER A 272 11.12 5.21 -13.31
CA SER A 272 11.46 6.55 -13.82
C SER A 272 12.88 6.99 -13.42
N LEU A 273 13.29 6.77 -12.16
CA LEU A 273 14.59 7.17 -11.59
C LEU A 273 15.79 6.52 -12.30
N PHE A 274 15.67 5.22 -12.60
CA PHE A 274 16.77 4.44 -13.18
C PHE A 274 16.67 4.34 -14.72
N LYS A 275 15.65 4.95 -15.35
CA LYS A 275 15.55 5.12 -16.81
C LYS A 275 16.16 6.47 -17.20
N ARG A 276 17.00 6.47 -18.24
CA ARG A 276 17.72 7.66 -18.73
C ARG A 276 16.75 8.84 -18.93
N GLY A 277 16.87 9.88 -18.09
CA GLY A 277 16.10 11.13 -18.16
C GLY A 277 14.93 11.29 -17.19
N GLY A 278 14.54 10.28 -16.39
CA GLY A 278 13.47 10.42 -15.41
C GLY A 278 14.03 10.86 -14.04
N ILE A 279 13.70 12.08 -13.62
CA ILE A 279 14.14 12.75 -12.37
C ILE A 279 15.55 13.37 -12.44
N GLU A 280 16.13 13.49 -13.64
CA GLU A 280 17.29 14.40 -13.82
C GLU A 280 16.92 15.88 -13.63
N ILE A 281 15.62 16.21 -13.51
CA ILE A 281 15.10 17.58 -13.57
C ILE A 281 14.65 18.13 -12.19
N ALA A 282 14.31 17.29 -11.20
CA ALA A 282 13.71 17.80 -9.96
C ALA A 282 14.71 18.02 -8.80
N TYR A 283 15.76 17.20 -8.67
CA TYR A 283 16.73 17.35 -7.57
C TYR A 283 18.14 17.06 -8.07
N ARG A 284 18.93 18.12 -8.26
CA ARG A 284 20.30 18.09 -8.79
C ARG A 284 21.25 17.21 -7.94
N SER A 285 20.93 16.99 -6.67
CA SER A 285 21.71 16.19 -5.70
C SER A 285 21.65 14.67 -5.93
N PHE A 286 20.76 14.15 -6.78
CA PHE A 286 20.66 12.69 -7.00
C PHE A 286 21.86 12.07 -7.72
N ARG A 287 22.59 12.85 -8.54
CA ARG A 287 23.77 12.34 -9.27
C ARG A 287 24.87 11.89 -8.30
N ASN A 288 25.07 12.61 -7.20
CA ASN A 288 26.06 12.25 -6.19
C ASN A 288 25.60 11.04 -5.37
N LEU A 289 24.30 10.93 -5.09
CA LEU A 289 23.72 9.80 -4.36
C LEU A 289 23.82 8.46 -5.13
N MET A 290 23.82 8.51 -6.46
CA MET A 290 23.97 7.33 -7.33
C MET A 290 25.37 6.70 -7.26
N GLU A 291 26.39 7.46 -6.86
CA GLU A 291 27.79 7.01 -6.81
C GLU A 291 28.23 6.65 -5.38
N LEU A 292 27.44 6.96 -4.36
CA LEU A 292 27.73 6.59 -2.98
C LEU A 292 27.48 5.10 -2.74
N GLU A 293 28.52 4.40 -2.31
CA GLU A 293 28.46 3.01 -1.92
C GLU A 293 27.92 2.88 -0.48
N GLY A 294 26.92 2.02 -0.28
CA GLY A 294 26.52 1.60 1.06
C GLY A 294 27.55 0.67 1.72
N ALA A 295 27.28 0.20 2.94
CA ALA A 295 28.20 -0.61 3.75
C ALA A 295 28.67 -1.94 3.12
N PHE A 296 28.07 -2.36 2.00
CA PHE A 296 28.45 -3.58 1.27
C PHE A 296 29.23 -3.29 -0.03
N GLY A 297 29.69 -2.04 -0.23
CA GLY A 297 30.50 -1.66 -1.40
C GLY A 297 29.72 -1.71 -2.71
N MET A 298 28.42 -1.44 -2.66
CA MET A 298 27.55 -1.40 -3.84
C MET A 298 26.87 -0.05 -3.93
N THR A 299 26.90 0.53 -5.13
CA THR A 299 26.11 1.72 -5.45
C THR A 299 24.64 1.35 -5.70
N PRO A 300 23.69 2.29 -5.62
CA PRO A 300 22.28 2.05 -5.95
C PRO A 300 22.09 1.41 -7.34
N LYS A 301 22.90 1.83 -8.32
CA LYS A 301 22.89 1.27 -9.68
C LYS A 301 23.35 -0.18 -9.71
N GLN A 302 24.39 -0.52 -8.94
CA GLN A 302 24.85 -1.90 -8.83
C GLN A 302 23.81 -2.79 -8.15
N VAL A 303 23.15 -2.31 -7.09
CA VAL A 303 22.03 -3.01 -6.44
C VAL A 303 20.90 -3.24 -7.45
N TYR A 304 20.46 -2.19 -8.14
CA TYR A 304 19.40 -2.27 -9.15
C TYR A 304 19.73 -3.27 -10.27
N ASN A 305 20.98 -3.31 -10.73
CA ASN A 305 21.44 -4.25 -11.76
C ASN A 305 21.57 -5.68 -11.23
N ALA A 306 22.08 -5.86 -10.01
CA ALA A 306 22.24 -7.18 -9.39
C ALA A 306 20.90 -7.87 -9.14
N LEU A 307 19.84 -7.10 -8.86
CA LEU A 307 18.47 -7.61 -8.75
C LEU A 307 17.84 -7.98 -10.11
N ARG A 308 18.47 -7.63 -11.24
CA ARG A 308 17.97 -7.83 -12.60
C ARG A 308 18.79 -8.81 -13.45
N SER A 309 19.99 -9.17 -13.03
CA SER A 309 20.92 -9.95 -13.84
C SER A 309 21.57 -11.08 -13.07
N GLU A 310 21.52 -12.28 -13.65
CA GLU A 310 22.19 -13.49 -13.16
C GLU A 310 23.72 -13.35 -13.09
N ARG A 311 24.31 -12.35 -13.78
CA ARG A 311 25.78 -12.13 -13.77
C ARG A 311 26.33 -11.70 -12.41
N TYR A 312 25.49 -11.42 -11.41
CA TYR A 312 25.89 -10.91 -10.10
C TYR A 312 25.52 -11.84 -8.93
N HIS A 313 25.50 -13.16 -9.13
CA HIS A 313 25.06 -14.15 -8.11
C HIS A 313 25.64 -13.93 -6.69
N ASN A 314 26.94 -13.66 -6.56
CA ASN A 314 27.55 -13.43 -5.23
C ASN A 314 27.01 -12.16 -4.54
N LYS A 315 26.81 -11.07 -5.30
CA LYS A 315 26.21 -9.82 -4.79
C LYS A 315 24.72 -10.00 -4.49
N GLN A 316 24.02 -10.82 -5.27
CA GLN A 316 22.59 -11.12 -5.08
C GLN A 316 22.33 -11.83 -3.74
N LYS A 317 23.23 -12.75 -3.32
CA LYS A 317 23.13 -13.41 -2.01
C LYS A 317 23.22 -12.40 -0.86
N GLN A 318 24.22 -11.51 -0.89
CA GLN A 318 24.38 -10.46 0.12
C GLN A 318 23.18 -9.52 0.19
N ILE A 319 22.60 -9.16 -0.96
CA ILE A 319 21.39 -8.33 -1.01
C ILE A 319 20.20 -9.08 -0.38
N LYS A 320 20.03 -10.38 -0.67
CA LYS A 320 18.94 -11.18 -0.08
C LYS A 320 19.02 -11.26 1.44
N GLU A 321 20.20 -11.58 1.98
CA GLU A 321 20.42 -11.64 3.44
C GLU A 321 20.10 -10.30 4.13
N LEU A 322 20.48 -9.18 3.50
CA LEU A 322 20.13 -7.85 4.00
C LEU A 322 18.63 -7.58 3.94
N LEU A 323 17.96 -7.96 2.86
CA LEU A 323 16.52 -7.73 2.71
C LEU A 323 15.73 -8.56 3.72
N GLU A 324 16.13 -9.80 4.00
CA GLU A 324 15.55 -10.61 5.07
C GLU A 324 15.70 -9.93 6.43
N GLU A 325 16.87 -9.35 6.74
CA GLU A 325 17.07 -8.56 7.97
C GLU A 325 16.13 -7.35 8.03
N ILE A 326 15.93 -6.64 6.91
CA ILE A 326 15.08 -5.46 6.82
C ILE A 326 13.59 -5.83 6.92
N GLU A 327 13.17 -6.96 6.35
CA GLU A 327 11.79 -7.46 6.37
C GLU A 327 11.35 -7.92 7.75
N ASN A 328 12.28 -8.44 8.56
CA ASN A 328 12.04 -8.81 9.95
C ASN A 328 11.83 -7.61 10.89
N ASP A 329 11.90 -6.38 10.36
CA ASP A 329 11.63 -5.16 11.11
C ASP A 329 10.13 -4.80 11.12
N GLN A 330 9.69 -4.12 12.17
CA GLN A 330 8.31 -3.66 12.32
C GLN A 330 8.28 -2.29 12.98
N VAL A 331 7.32 -1.45 12.58
CA VAL A 331 7.07 -0.15 13.19
C VAL A 331 5.56 -0.04 13.38
N ALA A 332 5.10 0.39 14.55
CA ALA A 332 3.67 0.48 14.86
C ALA A 332 2.91 -0.86 14.85
N GLU A 333 3.59 -1.98 15.15
CA GLU A 333 3.05 -3.35 14.99
C GLU A 333 2.78 -3.73 13.52
N GLU A 334 3.18 -2.88 12.56
CA GLU A 334 3.07 -3.13 11.13
C GLU A 334 4.44 -3.56 10.56
N PRO A 335 4.54 -4.74 9.94
CA PRO A 335 5.80 -5.23 9.39
C PRO A 335 6.24 -4.41 8.17
N VAL A 336 7.52 -4.48 7.85
CA VAL A 336 8.02 -3.99 6.55
C VAL A 336 7.40 -4.82 5.44
N HIS A 337 6.87 -4.17 4.39
CA HIS A 337 6.30 -4.88 3.25
C HIS A 337 7.35 -5.77 2.59
N HIS A 338 7.02 -7.02 2.29
CA HIS A 338 7.92 -7.94 1.60
C HIS A 338 8.46 -7.33 0.29
N PHE A 339 9.77 -7.45 0.05
CA PHE A 339 10.41 -7.06 -1.20
C PHE A 339 10.10 -8.13 -2.25
N SER A 340 9.31 -7.79 -3.25
CA SER A 340 9.06 -8.70 -4.39
C SER A 340 10.31 -8.77 -5.25
N LEU A 341 11.28 -9.57 -4.81
CA LEU A 341 12.34 -10.07 -5.66
C LEU A 341 11.67 -11.02 -6.65
N GLY A 342 11.74 -10.68 -7.94
CA GLY A 342 11.20 -11.52 -9.00
C GLY A 342 11.90 -12.87 -9.04
N ASN A 343 11.48 -13.81 -8.20
CA ASN A 343 11.60 -15.23 -8.45
C ASN A 343 10.49 -15.58 -9.45
N VAL A 344 10.51 -14.99 -10.65
CA VAL A 344 9.93 -15.72 -11.77
C VAL A 344 10.81 -16.95 -11.86
N SER A 345 10.33 -18.11 -11.39
CA SER A 345 11.16 -19.30 -11.40
C SER A 345 11.65 -19.46 -12.83
N THR A 346 12.96 -19.64 -12.99
CA THR A 346 13.60 -19.90 -14.28
C THR A 346 12.77 -20.95 -15.04
N GLU A 347 12.29 -21.96 -14.33
CA GLU A 347 11.37 -22.99 -14.81
C GLU A 347 10.07 -22.45 -15.44
N SER A 348 9.37 -21.48 -14.83
CA SER A 348 8.16 -20.89 -15.40
C SER A 348 8.44 -20.07 -16.66
N LEU A 349 9.55 -19.30 -16.67
CA LEU A 349 9.97 -18.51 -17.82
C LEU A 349 10.41 -19.42 -18.97
N GLU A 350 11.15 -20.49 -18.67
CA GLU A 350 11.57 -21.50 -19.64
C GLU A 350 10.37 -22.28 -20.21
N ARG A 351 9.37 -22.59 -19.38
CA ARG A 351 8.14 -23.27 -19.84
C ARG A 351 7.35 -22.38 -20.80
N THR A 352 7.12 -21.10 -20.46
CA THR A 352 6.46 -20.14 -21.37
C THR A 352 7.28 -19.92 -22.64
N ARG A 353 8.61 -19.82 -22.52
CA ARG A 353 9.55 -19.68 -23.64
C ARG A 353 9.47 -20.89 -24.59
N ASN A 354 9.50 -22.11 -24.05
CA ASN A 354 9.40 -23.34 -24.83
C ASN A 354 8.02 -23.45 -25.52
N SER A 355 6.95 -23.03 -24.85
CA SER A 355 5.62 -22.96 -25.47
C SER A 355 5.60 -21.98 -26.65
N HIS A 356 6.17 -20.77 -26.51
CA HIS A 356 6.23 -19.79 -27.61
C HIS A 356 7.09 -20.29 -28.79
N LEU A 357 8.20 -21.00 -28.53
CA LEU A 357 9.02 -21.64 -29.56
C LEU A 357 8.23 -22.67 -30.37
N ILE A 358 7.48 -23.54 -29.70
CA ILE A 358 6.66 -24.57 -30.35
C ILE A 358 5.62 -23.91 -31.26
N VAL A 359 4.92 -22.88 -30.77
CA VAL A 359 3.90 -22.17 -31.54
C VAL A 359 4.51 -21.45 -32.74
N ALA A 360 5.66 -20.78 -32.59
CA ALA A 360 6.33 -20.14 -33.71
C ALA A 360 6.78 -21.16 -34.78
N ALA A 361 7.46 -22.25 -34.37
CA ALA A 361 7.87 -23.29 -35.28
C ALA A 361 6.68 -23.92 -36.04
N LEU A 362 5.55 -24.13 -35.35
CA LEU A 362 4.31 -24.64 -35.95
C LEU A 362 3.72 -23.66 -36.97
N ILE A 363 3.59 -22.37 -36.64
CA ILE A 363 3.07 -21.35 -37.57
C ILE A 363 3.97 -21.26 -38.81
N ALA A 364 5.29 -21.29 -38.63
CA ALA A 364 6.23 -21.23 -39.75
C ALA A 364 6.12 -22.48 -40.65
N ALA A 365 5.99 -23.67 -40.07
CA ALA A 365 5.82 -24.92 -40.81
C ALA A 365 4.49 -24.97 -41.57
N ILE A 366 3.39 -24.55 -40.93
CA ILE A 366 2.05 -24.49 -41.56
C ILE A 366 2.06 -23.47 -42.70
N ALA A 367 2.58 -22.27 -42.47
CA ALA A 367 2.64 -21.23 -43.50
C ALA A 367 3.53 -21.64 -44.67
N PHE A 368 4.67 -22.28 -44.40
CA PHE A 368 5.54 -22.84 -45.44
C PHE A 368 4.82 -23.92 -46.25
N ALA A 369 4.23 -24.92 -45.58
CA ALA A 369 3.50 -26.00 -46.23
C ALA A 369 2.35 -25.46 -47.09
N ALA A 370 1.60 -24.47 -46.59
CA ALA A 370 0.50 -23.85 -47.32
C ALA A 370 0.97 -23.25 -48.66
N VAL A 371 2.13 -22.59 -48.74
CA VAL A 371 2.63 -22.05 -50.02
C VAL A 371 2.90 -23.15 -51.05
N ILE A 372 3.40 -24.31 -50.63
CA ILE A 372 3.77 -25.41 -51.53
C ILE A 372 2.57 -26.30 -51.90
N THR A 373 1.55 -26.36 -51.05
CA THR A 373 0.36 -27.20 -51.26
C THR A 373 -0.84 -26.45 -51.82
N VAL A 374 -0.73 -25.13 -52.01
CA VAL A 374 -1.81 -24.31 -52.59
C VAL A 374 -2.27 -24.87 -53.94
N PRO A 375 -3.59 -25.02 -54.14
CA PRO A 375 -4.14 -25.58 -55.36
C PRO A 375 -4.10 -24.56 -56.49
N GLY A 376 -2.93 -24.41 -57.10
CA GLY A 376 -2.76 -23.73 -58.37
C GLY A 376 -3.14 -24.66 -59.51
N GLY A 377 -4.43 -24.76 -59.82
CA GLY A 377 -4.87 -25.42 -61.05
C GLY A 377 -4.16 -24.78 -62.25
N SER A 378 -3.30 -25.55 -62.93
CA SER A 378 -2.62 -25.11 -64.14
C SER A 378 -3.53 -25.35 -65.33
N LYS A 379 -3.81 -24.32 -66.15
CA LYS A 379 -4.18 -24.53 -67.55
C LYS A 379 -2.93 -24.34 -68.41
N THR A 380 -2.82 -25.23 -69.38
CA THR A 380 -1.67 -25.60 -70.19
C THR A 380 -0.83 -24.46 -70.79
N GLU A 381 0.44 -24.81 -71.04
CA GLU A 381 1.52 -24.18 -71.81
C GLU A 381 2.30 -22.97 -71.27
N LYS A 382 1.80 -22.18 -70.30
CA LYS A 382 2.62 -21.10 -69.68
C LYS A 382 2.63 -21.03 -68.14
N GLY A 383 2.08 -22.03 -67.46
CA GLY A 383 2.25 -22.18 -66.00
C GLY A 383 1.62 -21.04 -65.16
N THR A 384 0.62 -20.34 -65.68
CA THR A 384 -0.06 -19.27 -64.95
C THR A 384 -1.14 -19.87 -64.03
N LEU A 385 -1.05 -19.62 -62.72
CA LEU A 385 -2.03 -20.09 -61.72
C LEU A 385 -3.41 -19.46 -61.98
N LEU A 386 -4.46 -20.28 -62.08
CA LEU A 386 -5.87 -19.90 -62.34
C LEU A 386 -6.45 -18.87 -61.35
N LEU A 387 -5.88 -18.76 -60.15
CA LEU A 387 -6.44 -18.00 -59.03
C LEU A 387 -5.70 -16.68 -58.75
N ILE A 388 -4.67 -16.33 -59.52
CA ILE A 388 -3.84 -15.14 -59.27
C ILE A 388 -4.65 -13.84 -59.27
N ASP A 389 -5.72 -13.76 -60.06
CA ASP A 389 -6.54 -12.53 -60.16
C ASP A 389 -7.60 -12.40 -59.07
N GLU A 390 -7.82 -13.44 -58.26
CA GLU A 390 -8.81 -13.42 -57.20
C GLU A 390 -8.30 -12.67 -55.96
N ALA A 391 -9.08 -11.69 -55.49
CA ALA A 391 -8.69 -10.85 -54.35
C ALA A 391 -8.45 -11.67 -53.07
N ALA A 392 -9.25 -12.72 -52.84
CA ALA A 392 -9.10 -13.63 -51.70
C ALA A 392 -7.78 -14.42 -51.78
N PHE A 393 -7.36 -14.82 -52.98
CA PHE A 393 -6.09 -15.52 -53.18
C PHE A 393 -4.88 -14.60 -52.95
N LYS A 394 -4.93 -13.34 -53.45
CA LYS A 394 -3.90 -12.34 -53.15
C LYS A 394 -3.78 -12.07 -51.65
N ALA A 395 -4.92 -11.94 -50.96
CA ALA A 395 -4.95 -11.76 -49.51
C ALA A 395 -4.37 -12.97 -48.75
N PHE A 396 -4.69 -14.18 -49.19
CA PHE A 396 -4.11 -15.42 -48.66
C PHE A 396 -2.59 -15.42 -48.78
N VAL A 397 -2.03 -15.18 -49.96
CA VAL A 397 -0.58 -15.21 -50.19
C VAL A 397 0.14 -14.17 -49.33
N VAL A 398 -0.38 -12.94 -49.28
CA VAL A 398 0.22 -11.84 -48.51
C VAL A 398 0.17 -12.12 -47.00
N THR A 399 -0.98 -12.53 -46.47
CA THR A 399 -1.13 -12.78 -45.02
C THR A 399 -0.38 -14.02 -44.56
N ASN A 400 -0.28 -15.04 -45.40
CA ASN A 400 0.54 -16.22 -45.13
C ASN A 400 2.04 -15.89 -45.12
N ALA A 401 2.52 -15.04 -46.04
CA ALA A 401 3.89 -14.55 -46.03
C ALA A 401 4.19 -13.70 -44.78
N ILE A 402 3.26 -12.84 -44.36
CA ILE A 402 3.38 -12.05 -43.13
C ILE A 402 3.47 -12.98 -41.90
N ALA A 403 2.60 -14.00 -41.81
CA ALA A 403 2.62 -14.97 -40.71
C ALA A 403 3.97 -15.72 -40.65
N PHE A 404 4.50 -16.15 -41.79
CA PHE A 404 5.80 -16.80 -41.90
C PHE A 404 6.94 -15.89 -41.45
N ILE A 405 7.01 -14.66 -41.97
CA ILE A 405 8.07 -13.69 -41.64
C ILE A 405 8.03 -13.32 -40.15
N LEU A 406 6.86 -13.05 -39.59
CA LEU A 406 6.73 -12.73 -38.16
C LEU A 406 7.12 -13.93 -37.28
N SER A 407 6.77 -15.15 -37.68
CA SER A 407 7.13 -16.35 -36.94
C SER A 407 8.64 -16.65 -36.98
N VAL A 408 9.27 -16.53 -38.15
CA VAL A 408 10.73 -16.65 -38.29
C VAL A 408 11.45 -15.52 -37.55
N SER A 409 10.89 -14.31 -37.52
CA SER A 409 11.40 -13.19 -36.73
C SER A 409 11.35 -13.49 -35.23
N ALA A 410 10.28 -14.13 -34.74
CA ALA A 410 10.17 -14.58 -33.36
C ALA A 410 11.21 -15.67 -33.01
N LEU A 411 11.43 -16.63 -33.91
CA LEU A 411 12.45 -17.69 -33.74
C LEU A 411 13.87 -17.12 -33.74
N THR A 412 14.19 -16.22 -34.66
CA THR A 412 15.53 -15.60 -34.76
C THR A 412 15.84 -14.70 -33.57
N THR A 413 14.85 -13.94 -33.10
CA THR A 413 14.93 -13.16 -31.84
C THR A 413 15.16 -14.07 -30.64
N HIS A 414 14.60 -15.28 -30.64
CA HIS A 414 14.78 -16.26 -29.57
C HIS A 414 16.17 -16.90 -29.56
N PHE A 415 16.65 -17.39 -30.72
CA PHE A 415 17.95 -18.05 -30.82
C PHE A 415 19.15 -17.11 -30.70
N GLY A 416 18.91 -15.80 -30.59
CA GLY A 416 19.98 -14.81 -30.46
C GLY A 416 20.90 -14.79 -31.68
N VAL A 417 20.45 -15.30 -32.83
CA VAL A 417 21.27 -15.38 -34.05
C VAL A 417 21.68 -13.97 -34.52
N LEU A 418 20.82 -12.98 -34.28
CA LEU A 418 21.13 -11.58 -34.51
C LEU A 418 21.85 -10.89 -33.34
N ASP A 419 22.07 -11.55 -32.19
CA ASP A 419 22.70 -10.91 -31.02
C ASP A 419 24.14 -10.48 -31.36
N ASN A 420 24.91 -11.30 -32.10
CA ASN A 420 26.27 -10.92 -32.52
C ASN A 420 26.27 -9.71 -33.47
N ILE A 421 25.26 -9.58 -34.32
CA ILE A 421 25.15 -8.51 -35.34
C ILE A 421 24.60 -7.22 -34.71
N LEU A 422 23.65 -7.34 -33.79
CA LEU A 422 22.90 -6.21 -33.23
C LEU A 422 23.40 -5.77 -31.85
N SER A 423 24.34 -6.52 -31.22
CA SER A 423 24.99 -6.13 -29.95
C SER A 423 25.74 -4.78 -29.99
N GLN A 424 26.04 -4.29 -31.20
CA GLN A 424 26.62 -2.98 -31.46
C GLN A 424 25.63 -1.83 -31.25
N PHE A 425 24.31 -2.11 -31.30
CA PHE A 425 23.27 -1.13 -31.05
C PHE A 425 22.87 -1.10 -29.57
N SER A 426 22.92 0.10 -28.97
CA SER A 426 22.64 0.33 -27.55
C SER A 426 21.25 -0.11 -27.08
N PHE A 427 20.26 -0.09 -27.97
CA PHE A 427 18.88 -0.55 -27.69
C PHE A 427 18.79 -2.06 -27.43
N TRP A 428 19.63 -2.88 -28.08
CA TRP A 428 19.56 -4.34 -28.00
C TRP A 428 20.08 -4.90 -26.66
N ARG A 429 21.01 -4.20 -26.02
CA ARG A 429 21.60 -4.60 -24.73
C ARG A 429 20.61 -4.48 -23.56
N GLU A 430 19.63 -3.58 -23.67
CA GLU A 430 18.58 -3.33 -22.67
C GLU A 430 17.37 -4.29 -22.81
N ALA A 431 17.28 -5.03 -23.94
CA ALA A 431 16.07 -5.70 -24.39
C ALA A 431 15.90 -7.17 -23.89
N VAL A 432 16.87 -7.73 -23.16
CA VAL A 432 16.84 -9.15 -22.77
C VAL A 432 15.64 -9.51 -21.89
N LEU A 433 15.22 -8.60 -20.99
CA LEU A 433 14.00 -8.75 -20.16
C LEU A 433 12.70 -8.48 -20.94
N HIS A 434 12.77 -7.67 -22.00
CA HIS A 434 11.62 -7.40 -22.89
C HIS A 434 11.44 -8.47 -23.97
N ARG A 435 12.46 -9.30 -24.23
CA ARG A 435 12.45 -10.32 -25.28
C ARG A 435 11.23 -11.23 -25.24
N ASN A 436 10.84 -11.73 -24.07
CA ASN A 436 9.68 -12.63 -23.97
C ASN A 436 8.34 -11.92 -24.22
N ARG A 437 8.20 -10.67 -23.77
CA ARG A 437 6.99 -9.88 -24.01
C ARG A 437 6.89 -9.46 -25.48
N SER A 438 7.99 -9.02 -26.07
CA SER A 438 8.07 -8.70 -27.50
C SER A 438 7.84 -9.93 -28.38
N VAL A 439 8.38 -11.10 -28.02
CA VAL A 439 8.11 -12.37 -28.72
C VAL A 439 6.63 -12.75 -28.62
N ALA A 440 6.01 -12.59 -27.45
CA ALA A 440 4.57 -12.86 -27.29
C ALA A 440 3.70 -11.94 -28.16
N GLU A 441 4.04 -10.64 -28.24
CA GLU A 441 3.34 -9.67 -29.09
C GLU A 441 3.51 -9.99 -30.59
N ILE A 442 4.73 -10.28 -31.04
CA ILE A 442 5.03 -10.69 -32.43
C ILE A 442 4.27 -11.97 -32.79
N LEU A 443 4.26 -12.95 -31.89
CA LEU A 443 3.57 -14.22 -32.08
C LEU A 443 2.04 -14.06 -32.10
N GLY A 444 1.50 -13.11 -31.34
CA GLY A 444 0.10 -12.70 -31.41
C GLY A 444 -0.27 -12.20 -32.81
N TYR A 445 0.53 -11.30 -33.38
CA TYR A 445 0.31 -10.82 -34.76
C TYR A 445 0.48 -11.94 -35.80
N ALA A 446 1.46 -12.84 -35.63
CA ALA A 446 1.65 -13.99 -36.52
C ALA A 446 0.44 -14.94 -36.50
N THR A 447 -0.14 -15.17 -35.32
CA THR A 447 -1.34 -16.01 -35.16
C THR A 447 -2.56 -15.40 -35.84
N VAL A 448 -2.77 -14.08 -35.70
CA VAL A 448 -3.85 -13.37 -36.39
C VAL A 448 -3.66 -13.41 -37.91
N ALA A 449 -2.45 -13.18 -38.40
CA ALA A 449 -2.13 -13.27 -39.82
C ALA A 449 -2.39 -14.68 -40.38
N MET A 450 -2.00 -15.73 -39.64
CA MET A 450 -2.26 -17.12 -40.01
C MET A 450 -3.77 -17.43 -40.04
N LEU A 451 -4.56 -16.85 -39.14
CA LEU A 451 -6.01 -17.02 -39.12
C LEU A 451 -6.68 -16.40 -40.37
N ILE A 452 -6.22 -15.21 -40.77
CA ILE A 452 -6.71 -14.53 -41.98
C ILE A 452 -6.31 -15.34 -43.22
N ALA A 453 -5.08 -15.84 -43.27
CA ALA A 453 -4.62 -16.73 -44.32
C ALA A 453 -5.50 -17.99 -44.38
N PHE A 454 -5.73 -18.67 -43.26
CA PHE A 454 -6.62 -19.83 -43.23
C PHE A 454 -8.03 -19.51 -43.76
N SER A 455 -8.63 -18.41 -43.29
CA SER A 455 -9.99 -18.01 -43.70
C SER A 455 -10.07 -17.68 -45.20
N THR A 456 -9.10 -16.93 -45.73
CA THR A 456 -9.06 -16.54 -47.15
C THR A 456 -8.68 -17.71 -48.07
N GLY A 457 -7.76 -18.58 -47.64
CA GLY A 457 -7.38 -19.79 -48.35
C GLY A 457 -8.53 -20.80 -48.43
N SER A 458 -9.21 -21.07 -47.32
CA SER A 458 -10.38 -21.96 -47.29
C SER A 458 -11.53 -21.43 -48.15
N TYR A 459 -11.76 -20.11 -48.19
CA TYR A 459 -12.77 -19.50 -49.06
C TYR A 459 -12.50 -19.79 -50.54
N VAL A 460 -11.25 -19.61 -50.98
CA VAL A 460 -10.83 -19.86 -52.37
C VAL A 460 -10.98 -21.35 -52.72
N VAL A 461 -10.60 -22.25 -51.81
CA VAL A 461 -10.71 -23.71 -52.04
C VAL A 461 -12.17 -24.19 -52.08
N LEU A 462 -13.04 -23.60 -51.26
CA LEU A 462 -14.44 -24.00 -51.12
C LEU A 462 -15.40 -23.20 -52.01
N GLN A 463 -14.89 -22.30 -52.85
CA GLN A 463 -15.67 -21.47 -53.77
C GLN A 463 -16.75 -22.21 -54.59
N PRO A 464 -16.56 -23.48 -55.02
CA PRO A 464 -17.63 -24.24 -55.70
C PRO A 464 -18.90 -24.43 -54.85
N SER A 465 -18.83 -24.27 -53.52
CA SER A 465 -19.97 -24.31 -52.60
C SER A 465 -20.02 -23.04 -51.75
N TYR A 466 -20.82 -22.07 -52.19
CA TYR A 466 -20.97 -20.77 -51.52
C TYR A 466 -21.36 -20.89 -50.04
N GLY A 467 -22.23 -21.84 -49.69
CA GLY A 467 -22.63 -22.08 -48.30
C GLY A 467 -21.47 -22.52 -47.41
N LEU A 468 -20.64 -23.45 -47.88
CA LEU A 468 -19.48 -23.95 -47.14
C LEU A 468 -18.35 -22.91 -47.07
N ALA A 469 -18.13 -22.14 -48.16
CA ALA A 469 -17.13 -21.09 -48.19
C ALA A 469 -17.45 -19.95 -47.20
N ILE A 470 -18.70 -19.50 -47.13
CA ILE A 470 -19.13 -18.45 -46.20
C ILE A 470 -19.02 -18.92 -44.75
N VAL A 471 -19.48 -20.15 -44.45
CA VAL A 471 -19.38 -20.72 -43.11
C VAL A 471 -17.92 -20.87 -42.68
N SER A 472 -17.05 -21.42 -43.55
CA SER A 472 -15.62 -21.58 -43.25
C SER A 472 -14.89 -20.24 -43.06
N TYR A 473 -15.32 -19.17 -43.74
CA TYR A 473 -14.74 -17.83 -43.61
C TYR A 473 -15.14 -17.14 -42.29
N LEU A 474 -16.35 -17.39 -41.77
CA LEU A 474 -16.88 -16.71 -40.58
C LEU A 474 -16.55 -17.41 -39.25
N ILE A 475 -16.28 -18.72 -39.27
CA ILE A 475 -15.94 -19.50 -38.05
C ILE A 475 -14.72 -18.91 -37.30
N PRO A 476 -13.59 -18.63 -37.96
CA PRO A 476 -12.38 -18.20 -37.25
C PRO A 476 -12.53 -16.81 -36.58
N PRO A 477 -13.05 -15.77 -37.24
CA PRO A 477 -13.30 -14.47 -36.60
C PRO A 477 -14.31 -14.54 -35.44
N ALA A 478 -15.37 -15.35 -35.58
CA ALA A 478 -16.39 -15.50 -34.54
C ALA A 478 -15.83 -16.16 -33.27
N PHE A 479 -15.00 -17.19 -33.42
CA PHE A 479 -14.33 -17.84 -32.29
C PHE A 479 -13.42 -16.88 -31.51
N PHE A 480 -12.64 -16.06 -32.21
CA PHE A 480 -11.77 -15.07 -31.58
C PHE A 480 -12.54 -13.94 -30.90
N LEU A 481 -13.66 -13.50 -31.48
CA LEU A 481 -14.52 -12.48 -30.87
C LEU A 481 -15.16 -13.00 -29.57
N CYS A 482 -15.55 -14.29 -29.53
CA CYS A 482 -16.00 -14.95 -28.30
C CYS A 482 -14.89 -15.03 -27.24
N MET A 483 -13.68 -15.44 -27.60
CA MET A 483 -12.55 -15.50 -26.67
C MET A 483 -12.15 -14.12 -26.13
N TRP A 484 -12.17 -13.10 -26.99
CA TRP A 484 -11.91 -11.71 -26.58
C TRP A 484 -12.93 -11.24 -25.52
N ILE A 485 -14.23 -11.51 -25.74
CA ILE A 485 -15.28 -11.15 -24.78
C ILE A 485 -15.07 -11.86 -23.43
N ILE A 486 -14.60 -13.11 -23.44
CA ILE A 486 -14.32 -13.88 -22.21
C ILE A 486 -13.11 -13.33 -21.46
N CYS A 487 -12.07 -12.87 -22.15
CA CYS A 487 -10.83 -12.38 -21.52
C CYS A 487 -10.87 -10.92 -21.03
N VAL A 488 -11.89 -10.13 -21.42
CA VAL A 488 -12.03 -8.71 -21.05
C VAL A 488 -12.95 -8.49 -19.84
N LYS A 489 -13.57 -9.55 -19.30
CA LYS A 489 -14.20 -9.58 -17.97
C LYS A 489 -13.22 -10.06 -16.92
#